data_AF-A0A949BSP2-F1
#
_entry.id   AF-A0A949BSP2-F1
#
_cell.length_a   1.000
_cell.length_b   1.000
_cell.length_c   1.000
_cell.angle_alpha   90.00
_cell.angle_beta   90.00
_cell.angle_gamma   90.00
#
_symmetry.space_group_name_H-M   'P 1'
#
loop_
_entity.id
_entity.type
_entity.pdbx_description
1 polymer ?
#
loop_
_entity_poly.entity_id
_entity_poly.type
_entity_poly.pdbx_seq_one_letter_code
_entity_poly.pdbx_strand_id
1 'polypeptide(L)'
;MDCKAALLETKGDLKKAKELLRKKGLAHARGLVGKATKEGLIYSYIHAGGKIGVLLEINSQTDFVARTDEFKNLARDIAMQVAAMNPSYIVRKELPEEVIRKEKEIYREGAKGKPKGVIDKIIEGKLEKFYREVCLLEQPFIKDEKITVKEYLDSIIAKFKENIVVRRFVRYRLGEEL
;
A
#
# COMPACT_ATOMS: atom_id res chain seq x y z
N MET A 1 16.72 -18.86 -12.49
CA MET A 1 16.08 -19.57 -13.63
C MET A 1 14.96 -18.74 -14.27
N ASP A 2 14.21 -17.94 -13.50
CA ASP A 2 13.07 -17.15 -13.98
C ASP A 2 13.39 -16.21 -15.16
N CYS A 3 14.53 -15.51 -15.14
CA CYS A 3 14.95 -14.63 -16.25
C CYS A 3 15.17 -15.40 -17.56
N LYS A 4 15.81 -16.57 -17.49
CA LYS A 4 16.03 -17.44 -18.66
C LYS A 4 14.70 -17.95 -19.22
N ALA A 5 13.81 -18.41 -18.33
CA ALA A 5 12.48 -18.86 -18.73
C ALA A 5 11.65 -17.75 -19.38
N ALA A 6 11.68 -16.54 -18.81
CA ALA A 6 10.98 -15.39 -19.36
C ALA A 6 11.51 -15.00 -20.75
N LEU A 7 12.83 -14.98 -20.94
CA LEU A 7 13.43 -14.69 -22.25
C LEU A 7 13.10 -15.75 -23.30
N LEU A 8 13.06 -17.04 -22.93
CA LEU A 8 12.65 -18.10 -23.84
C LEU A 8 11.17 -17.94 -24.24
N GLU A 9 10.29 -17.69 -23.28
CA GLU A 9 8.85 -17.51 -23.50
C GLU A 9 8.55 -16.28 -24.38
N THR A 10 9.35 -15.21 -24.25
CA THR A 10 9.20 -13.99 -25.05
C THR A 10 10.12 -13.93 -26.27
N LYS A 11 10.76 -15.05 -26.64
CA LYS A 11 11.65 -15.15 -27.81
C LYS A 11 12.76 -14.09 -27.83
N GLY A 12 13.31 -13.77 -26.66
CA GLY A 12 14.38 -12.79 -26.49
C GLY A 12 13.93 -11.33 -26.40
N ASP A 13 12.63 -11.04 -26.50
CA ASP A 13 12.12 -9.68 -26.33
C ASP A 13 12.26 -9.24 -24.86
N LEU A 14 13.20 -8.34 -24.62
CA LEU A 14 13.53 -7.83 -23.28
C LEU A 14 12.38 -7.05 -22.63
N LYS A 15 11.59 -6.29 -23.41
CA LYS A 15 10.47 -5.52 -22.86
C LYS A 15 9.38 -6.46 -22.39
N LYS A 16 8.99 -7.40 -23.25
CA LYS A 16 7.99 -8.43 -22.90
C LYS A 16 8.47 -9.32 -21.76
N ALA A 17 9.77 -9.69 -21.72
CA ALA A 17 10.32 -10.49 -20.65
C ALA A 17 10.21 -9.77 -19.29
N LYS A 18 10.52 -8.47 -19.24
CA LYS A 18 10.36 -7.65 -18.04
C LYS A 18 8.89 -7.58 -17.60
N GLU A 19 7.96 -7.36 -18.52
CA GLU A 19 6.53 -7.34 -18.19
C GLU A 19 6.03 -8.70 -17.68
N LEU A 20 6.47 -9.79 -18.29
CA LEU A 20 6.14 -11.16 -17.88
C LEU A 20 6.67 -11.46 -16.48
N LEU A 21 7.94 -11.12 -16.20
CA LEU A 21 8.53 -11.26 -14.87
C LEU A 21 7.78 -10.43 -13.83
N ARG A 22 7.39 -9.19 -14.16
CA ARG A 22 6.58 -8.35 -13.28
C ARG A 22 5.25 -9.03 -12.94
N LYS A 23 4.53 -9.54 -13.93
CA LYS A 23 3.25 -10.25 -13.73
C LYS A 23 3.43 -11.51 -12.87
N LYS A 24 4.44 -12.33 -13.16
CA LYS A 24 4.75 -13.57 -12.39
C LYS A 24 5.16 -13.24 -10.95
N GLY A 25 5.98 -12.20 -10.76
CA GLY A 25 6.38 -11.72 -9.44
C GLY A 25 5.18 -11.29 -8.59
N LEU A 26 4.27 -10.49 -9.15
CA LEU A 26 3.04 -10.05 -8.46
C LEU A 26 2.11 -11.22 -8.11
N ALA A 27 2.07 -12.27 -8.95
CA ALA A 27 1.31 -13.48 -8.64
C ALA A 27 1.95 -14.25 -7.47
N HIS A 28 3.27 -14.37 -7.46
CA HIS A 28 3.99 -15.01 -6.37
C HIS A 28 3.83 -14.25 -5.05
N ALA A 29 3.95 -12.91 -5.08
CA ALA A 29 3.74 -12.04 -3.93
C ALA A 29 2.38 -12.27 -3.26
N ARG A 30 1.31 -12.40 -4.07
CA ARG A 30 -0.03 -12.72 -3.57
C ARG A 30 -0.11 -14.06 -2.84
N GLY A 31 0.65 -15.07 -3.28
CA GLY A 31 0.72 -16.38 -2.61
C GLY A 31 1.52 -16.39 -1.31
N LEU A 32 2.26 -15.32 -1.00
CA LEU A 32 3.00 -15.17 0.25
C LEU A 32 2.16 -14.47 1.34
N VAL A 33 1.06 -13.82 0.97
CA VAL A 33 0.14 -13.15 1.90
C VAL A 33 -0.35 -14.16 2.96
N GLY A 34 -0.25 -13.77 4.23
CA GLY A 34 -0.68 -14.59 5.36
C GLY A 34 0.40 -15.49 5.95
N LYS A 35 1.58 -15.61 5.31
CA LYS A 35 2.73 -16.24 5.97
C LYS A 35 3.19 -15.41 7.17
N ALA A 36 3.59 -16.08 8.24
CA ALA A 36 4.08 -15.42 9.45
C ALA A 36 5.30 -14.53 9.16
N THR A 37 5.25 -13.29 9.66
CA THR A 37 6.30 -12.28 9.56
C THR A 37 6.59 -11.75 10.97
N LYS A 38 7.60 -12.31 11.64
CA LYS A 38 7.97 -11.96 13.02
C LYS A 38 9.25 -11.11 13.12
N GLU A 39 10.01 -11.06 12.04
CA GLU A 39 11.20 -10.21 11.92
C GLU A 39 10.82 -8.87 11.28
N GLY A 40 11.75 -7.92 11.20
CA GLY A 40 11.52 -6.63 10.56
C GLY A 40 12.21 -5.49 11.28
N LEU A 41 11.62 -4.30 11.21
CA LEU A 41 12.15 -3.12 11.89
C LEU A 41 11.08 -2.15 12.34
N ILE A 42 11.41 -1.39 13.38
CA ILE A 42 10.74 -0.15 13.74
C ILE A 42 11.50 1.00 13.07
N TYR A 43 10.82 1.76 12.23
CA TYR A 43 11.36 2.92 11.53
C TYR A 43 10.79 4.21 12.10
N SER A 44 11.65 5.14 12.48
CA SER A 44 11.27 6.50 12.83
C SER A 44 11.58 7.44 11.67
N TYR A 45 10.61 8.26 11.27
CA TYR A 45 10.78 9.31 10.28
C TYR A 45 10.32 10.65 10.84
N ILE A 46 11.22 11.63 10.84
CA ILE A 46 10.91 13.01 11.20
C ILE A 46 10.96 13.84 9.91
N HIS A 47 9.83 14.42 9.54
CA HIS A 47 9.74 15.24 8.35
C HIS A 47 10.46 16.59 8.54
N ALA A 48 10.85 17.21 7.42
CA ALA A 48 11.61 18.46 7.41
C ALA A 48 10.97 19.52 8.32
N GLY A 49 11.79 20.13 9.19
CA GLY A 49 11.34 21.10 10.18
C GLY A 49 10.74 20.53 11.46
N GLY A 50 10.72 19.20 11.64
CA GLY A 50 10.37 18.56 12.92
C GLY A 50 8.89 18.63 13.31
N LYS A 51 8.01 19.07 12.40
CA LYS A 51 6.58 19.28 12.69
C LYS A 51 5.72 18.04 12.48
N ILE A 52 6.23 17.02 11.79
CA ILE A 52 5.55 15.74 11.57
C ILE A 52 6.53 14.62 11.91
N GLY A 53 6.09 13.67 12.74
CA GLY A 53 6.82 12.47 13.11
C GLY A 53 6.02 11.23 12.82
N VAL A 54 6.67 10.17 12.34
CA VAL A 54 6.07 8.86 12.08
C VAL A 54 6.90 7.78 12.76
N LEU A 55 6.24 6.88 13.47
CA LEU A 55 6.79 5.59 13.87
C LEU A 55 6.06 4.51 13.08
N LEU A 56 6.82 3.66 12.39
CA LEU A 56 6.32 2.60 11.53
C LEU A 56 6.90 1.27 11.99
N GLU A 57 6.07 0.25 12.15
CA GLU A 57 6.49 -1.15 12.22
C GLU A 57 6.25 -1.84 10.89
N ILE A 58 7.32 -2.37 10.29
CA ILE A 58 7.24 -3.16 9.06
C ILE A 58 7.94 -4.50 9.30
N ASN A 59 7.22 -5.59 9.02
CA ASN A 59 7.69 -6.95 9.27
C ASN A 59 8.11 -7.66 7.99
N SER A 60 9.10 -8.54 8.10
CA SER A 60 9.55 -9.52 7.09
C SER A 60 9.48 -10.93 7.68
N GLN A 61 9.79 -11.95 6.86
CA GLN A 61 9.89 -13.32 7.36
C GLN A 61 11.23 -13.59 8.03
N THR A 62 12.33 -13.02 7.50
CA THR A 62 13.69 -13.21 8.02
C THR A 62 14.35 -11.89 8.43
N ASP A 63 15.30 -11.98 9.35
CA ASP A 63 16.14 -10.85 9.79
C ASP A 63 17.15 -10.44 8.71
N PHE A 64 17.56 -11.39 7.87
CA PHE A 64 18.40 -11.14 6.70
C PHE A 64 17.77 -10.09 5.78
N VAL A 65 16.50 -10.26 5.39
CA VAL A 65 15.79 -9.25 4.58
C VAL A 65 15.70 -7.92 5.32
N ALA A 66 15.39 -7.94 6.63
CA ALA A 66 15.23 -6.74 7.43
C ALA A 66 16.49 -5.84 7.49
N ARG A 67 17.69 -6.44 7.31
CA ARG A 67 18.97 -5.73 7.35
C ARG A 67 19.41 -5.16 6.00
N THR A 68 18.76 -5.54 4.91
CA THR A 68 19.08 -5.05 3.57
C THR A 68 18.77 -3.56 3.41
N ASP A 69 19.53 -2.85 2.59
CA ASP A 69 19.29 -1.43 2.35
C ASP A 69 17.99 -1.20 1.58
N GLU A 70 17.59 -2.13 0.72
CA GLU A 70 16.28 -2.05 0.06
C GLU A 70 15.11 -2.19 1.03
N PHE A 71 15.20 -3.04 2.07
CA PHE A 71 14.14 -3.11 3.08
C PHE A 71 14.09 -1.84 3.94
N LYS A 72 15.25 -1.27 4.31
CA LYS A 72 15.31 0.03 5.00
C LYS A 72 14.75 1.16 4.13
N ASN A 73 15.03 1.15 2.83
CA ASN A 73 14.49 2.12 1.88
C ASN A 73 12.97 1.97 1.72
N LEU A 74 12.45 0.74 1.68
CA LEU A 74 11.01 0.50 1.72
C LEU A 74 10.40 1.12 2.99
N ALA A 75 10.97 0.86 4.17
CA ALA A 75 10.47 1.41 5.42
C ALA A 75 10.48 2.94 5.43
N ARG A 76 11.56 3.56 4.94
CA ARG A 76 11.67 5.02 4.78
C ARG A 76 10.58 5.56 3.87
N ASP A 77 10.34 4.91 2.74
CA ASP A 77 9.38 5.36 1.73
C ASP A 77 7.95 5.26 2.23
N ILE A 78 7.62 4.17 2.92
CA ILE A 78 6.31 4.01 3.58
C ILE A 78 6.13 5.03 4.71
N ALA A 79 7.16 5.28 5.53
CA ALA A 79 7.07 6.27 6.60
C ALA A 79 6.89 7.70 6.04
N MET A 80 7.55 8.01 4.92
CA MET A 80 7.37 9.28 4.20
C MET A 80 5.97 9.39 3.58
N GLN A 81 5.44 8.31 3.02
CA GLN A 81 4.06 8.21 2.54
C GLN A 81 3.07 8.52 3.66
N VAL A 82 3.21 7.86 4.82
CA VAL A 82 2.35 8.10 5.99
C VAL A 82 2.42 9.56 6.42
N ALA A 83 3.63 10.13 6.51
CA ALA A 83 3.81 11.52 6.91
C ALA A 83 3.07 12.52 5.99
N ALA A 84 3.16 12.29 4.67
CA ALA A 84 2.59 13.15 3.65
C ALA A 84 1.06 12.99 3.49
N MET A 85 0.57 11.75 3.49
CA MET A 85 -0.80 11.44 3.11
C MET A 85 -1.75 11.19 4.28
N ASN A 86 -1.24 11.11 5.52
CA ASN A 86 -2.03 10.93 6.74
C ASN A 86 -3.12 9.83 6.66
N PRO A 87 -2.79 8.60 6.24
CA PRO A 87 -3.76 7.50 6.27
C PRO A 87 -4.23 7.21 7.69
N SER A 88 -5.50 6.84 7.84
CA SER A 88 -6.07 6.42 9.12
C SER A 88 -6.00 4.90 9.33
N TYR A 89 -5.91 4.14 8.24
CA TYR A 89 -5.91 2.67 8.24
C TYR A 89 -4.83 2.14 7.29
N ILE A 90 -4.39 0.91 7.47
CA ILE A 90 -3.44 0.27 6.54
C ILE A 90 -4.19 -0.27 5.33
N VAL A 91 -5.32 -0.93 5.57
CA VAL A 91 -6.11 -1.66 4.57
C VAL A 91 -7.61 -1.46 4.77
N ARG A 92 -8.39 -1.65 3.70
CA ARG A 92 -9.85 -1.54 3.71
C ARG A 92 -10.53 -2.34 4.82
N LYS A 93 -10.02 -3.54 5.11
CA LYS A 93 -10.58 -4.45 6.13
C LYS A 93 -10.45 -3.97 7.58
N GLU A 94 -9.60 -2.97 7.83
CA GLU A 94 -9.46 -2.37 9.16
C GLU A 94 -10.50 -1.29 9.43
N LEU A 95 -11.25 -0.86 8.41
CA LEU A 95 -12.30 0.13 8.58
C LEU A 95 -13.50 -0.49 9.32
N PRO A 96 -13.97 0.17 10.40
CA PRO A 96 -15.22 -0.24 11.04
C PRO A 96 -16.39 -0.14 10.06
N GLU A 97 -17.27 -1.16 10.07
CA GLU A 97 -18.46 -1.18 9.21
C GLU A 97 -19.34 0.07 9.38
N GLU A 98 -19.38 0.60 10.60
CA GLU A 98 -20.11 1.83 10.93
C GLU A 98 -19.61 3.06 10.16
N VAL A 99 -18.29 3.19 9.97
CA VAL A 99 -17.70 4.29 9.20
C VAL A 99 -18.12 4.15 7.73
N ILE A 100 -18.02 2.94 7.18
CA ILE A 100 -18.40 2.66 5.80
C ILE A 100 -19.90 2.92 5.57
N ARG A 101 -20.75 2.55 6.53
CA ARG A 101 -22.20 2.78 6.47
C ARG A 101 -22.51 4.28 6.46
N LYS A 102 -21.91 5.04 7.37
CA LYS A 102 -22.09 6.50 7.46
C LYS A 102 -21.66 7.19 6.16
N GLU A 103 -20.50 6.86 5.61
CA GLU A 103 -20.03 7.42 4.33
C GLU A 103 -20.99 7.08 3.18
N LYS A 104 -21.48 5.84 3.11
CA LYS A 104 -22.49 5.43 2.10
C LYS A 104 -23.78 6.24 2.19
N GLU A 105 -24.26 6.50 3.40
CA GLU A 105 -25.47 7.30 3.63
C GLU A 105 -25.27 8.75 3.18
N ILE A 106 -24.15 9.37 3.56
CA ILE A 106 -23.78 10.73 3.13
C ILE A 106 -23.76 10.82 1.60
N TYR A 107 -23.16 9.84 0.92
CA TYR A 107 -23.08 9.85 -0.53
C TYR A 107 -24.42 9.60 -1.22
N ARG A 108 -25.28 8.77 -0.63
CA ARG A 108 -26.64 8.51 -1.12
C ARG A 108 -27.51 9.75 -0.99
N GLU A 109 -27.46 10.43 0.16
CA GLU A 109 -28.14 11.71 0.39
C GLU A 109 -27.73 12.75 -0.65
N GLY A 110 -26.41 12.91 -0.88
CA GLY A 110 -25.88 13.81 -1.90
C GLY A 110 -26.13 13.39 -3.35
N ALA A 111 -26.72 12.22 -3.60
CA ALA A 111 -27.07 11.71 -4.93
C ALA A 111 -28.59 11.61 -5.16
N LYS A 112 -29.42 12.10 -4.22
CA LYS A 112 -30.87 12.18 -4.38
C LYS A 112 -31.27 12.89 -5.68
N GLY A 113 -32.35 12.43 -6.29
CA GLY A 113 -32.87 12.96 -7.56
C GLY A 113 -32.24 12.36 -8.83
N LYS A 114 -31.28 11.43 -8.70
CA LYS A 114 -30.71 10.69 -9.84
C LYS A 114 -31.35 9.30 -10.01
N PRO A 115 -31.26 8.68 -11.20
CA PRO A 115 -31.72 7.30 -11.40
C PRO A 115 -30.96 6.31 -10.52
N LYS A 116 -31.61 5.25 -10.01
CA LYS A 116 -31.02 4.27 -9.07
C LYS A 116 -29.67 3.70 -9.55
N GLY A 117 -29.59 3.23 -10.79
CA GLY A 117 -28.35 2.67 -11.35
C GLY A 117 -27.21 3.69 -11.51
N VAL A 118 -27.51 4.99 -11.53
CA VAL A 118 -26.51 6.06 -11.52
C VAL A 118 -26.08 6.38 -10.09
N ILE A 119 -27.00 6.34 -9.12
CA ILE A 119 -26.70 6.54 -7.70
C ILE A 119 -25.69 5.50 -7.21
N ASP A 120 -25.91 4.21 -7.50
CA ASP A 120 -25.04 3.15 -7.02
C ASP A 120 -23.60 3.31 -7.54
N LYS A 121 -23.44 3.65 -8.83
CA LYS A 121 -22.13 3.94 -9.43
C LYS A 121 -21.45 5.18 -8.82
N ILE A 122 -22.22 6.21 -8.48
CA ILE A 122 -21.69 7.40 -7.81
C ILE A 122 -21.17 7.05 -6.41
N ILE A 123 -21.94 6.27 -5.65
CA ILE A 123 -21.57 5.84 -4.31
C ILE A 123 -20.30 4.99 -4.37
N GLU A 124 -20.24 4.03 -5.30
CA GLU A 124 -19.05 3.19 -5.52
C GLU A 124 -17.80 4.03 -5.83
N GLY A 125 -17.88 4.96 -6.78
CA GLY A 125 -16.76 5.84 -7.12
C GLY A 125 -16.33 6.75 -5.97
N LYS A 126 -17.27 7.27 -5.17
CA LYS A 126 -16.95 8.08 -3.98
C LYS A 126 -16.30 7.24 -2.87
N LEU A 127 -16.78 6.02 -2.64
CA LEU A 127 -16.15 5.10 -1.71
C LEU A 127 -14.73 4.74 -2.14
N GLU A 128 -14.48 4.54 -3.43
CA GLU A 128 -13.12 4.30 -3.90
C GLU A 128 -12.20 5.49 -3.67
N LYS A 129 -12.69 6.73 -3.85
CA LYS A 129 -11.94 7.92 -3.48
C LYS A 129 -11.66 7.96 -1.98
N PHE A 130 -12.65 7.65 -1.15
CA PHE A 130 -12.51 7.59 0.30
C PHE A 130 -11.44 6.57 0.72
N TYR A 131 -11.46 5.34 0.17
CA TYR A 131 -10.44 4.34 0.46
C TYR A 131 -9.04 4.82 0.06
N ARG A 132 -8.89 5.47 -1.11
CA ARG A 132 -7.62 6.05 -1.56
C ARG A 132 -7.11 7.18 -0.67
N GLU A 133 -7.96 7.80 0.14
CA GLU A 133 -7.57 8.83 1.09
C GLU A 133 -7.18 8.20 2.44
N VAL A 134 -8.02 7.30 2.98
CA VAL A 134 -7.87 6.82 4.37
C VAL A 134 -7.07 5.53 4.53
N CYS A 135 -6.91 4.71 3.48
CA CYS A 135 -6.19 3.44 3.54
C CYS A 135 -4.80 3.58 2.90
N LEU A 136 -3.73 3.39 3.69
CA LEU A 136 -2.34 3.47 3.23
C LEU A 136 -2.08 2.66 1.96
N LEU A 137 -2.50 1.39 1.92
CA LEU A 137 -2.21 0.52 0.77
C LEU A 137 -2.98 0.90 -0.50
N GLU A 138 -4.08 1.65 -0.38
CA GLU A 138 -4.89 2.10 -1.53
C GLU A 138 -4.42 3.45 -2.08
N GLN A 139 -3.61 4.18 -1.32
CA GLN A 139 -3.10 5.49 -1.72
C GLN A 139 -2.21 5.39 -2.96
N PRO A 140 -2.26 6.39 -3.86
CA PRO A 140 -1.19 6.62 -4.82
C PRO A 140 0.15 6.79 -4.10
N PHE A 141 1.21 6.20 -4.63
CA PHE A 141 2.52 6.28 -4.04
C PHE A 141 3.16 7.64 -4.33
N ILE A 142 3.59 8.37 -3.29
CA ILE A 142 4.07 9.75 -3.43
C ILE A 142 5.31 9.93 -4.32
N LYS A 143 6.08 8.85 -4.58
CA LYS A 143 7.22 8.91 -5.50
C LYS A 143 6.87 8.47 -6.92
N ASP A 144 5.73 7.82 -7.12
CA ASP A 144 5.21 7.42 -8.43
C ASP A 144 3.69 7.27 -8.34
N GLU A 145 2.96 8.34 -8.66
CA GLU A 145 1.50 8.40 -8.56
C GLU A 145 0.78 7.44 -9.52
N LYS A 146 1.51 6.78 -10.43
CA LYS A 146 0.95 5.78 -11.36
C LYS A 146 0.68 4.45 -10.69
N ILE A 147 1.28 4.21 -9.52
CA ILE A 147 1.11 2.98 -8.76
C ILE A 147 0.61 3.30 -7.36
N THR A 148 -0.06 2.31 -6.76
CA THR A 148 -0.45 2.37 -5.36
C THR A 148 0.70 1.96 -4.44
N VAL A 149 0.60 2.31 -3.16
CA VAL A 149 1.51 1.82 -2.12
C VAL A 149 1.49 0.29 -2.05
N LYS A 150 0.32 -0.34 -2.26
CA LYS A 150 0.21 -1.81 -2.35
C LYS A 150 1.04 -2.38 -3.49
N GLU A 151 0.94 -1.81 -4.68
CA GLU A 151 1.71 -2.29 -5.85
C GLU A 151 3.20 -2.09 -5.66
N TYR A 152 3.60 -0.98 -5.04
CA TYR A 152 4.99 -0.77 -4.63
C TYR A 152 5.46 -1.87 -3.66
N LEU A 153 4.72 -2.12 -2.58
CA LEU A 153 5.02 -3.17 -1.61
C LEU A 153 5.08 -4.56 -2.25
N ASP A 154 4.09 -4.91 -3.07
CA ASP A 154 4.03 -6.19 -3.79
C ASP A 154 5.25 -6.37 -4.72
N SER A 155 5.77 -5.28 -5.31
CA SER A 155 6.98 -5.33 -6.14
C SER A 155 8.23 -5.67 -5.32
N ILE A 156 8.32 -5.19 -4.08
CA ILE A 156 9.42 -5.49 -3.16
C ILE A 156 9.29 -6.92 -2.62
N ILE A 157 8.09 -7.36 -2.28
CA ILE A 157 7.78 -8.77 -1.92
C ILE A 157 8.19 -9.70 -3.06
N ALA A 158 7.86 -9.37 -4.30
CA ALA A 158 8.24 -10.16 -5.47
C ALA A 158 9.76 -10.26 -5.65
N LYS A 159 10.51 -9.19 -5.34
CA LYS A 159 11.97 -9.15 -5.41
C LYS A 159 12.60 -10.05 -4.34
N PHE A 160 12.15 -9.96 -3.09
CA PHE A 160 12.68 -10.76 -1.98
C PHE A 160 12.15 -12.19 -1.93
N LYS A 161 10.99 -12.45 -2.54
CA LYS A 161 10.24 -13.70 -2.43
C LYS A 161 9.89 -14.06 -0.98
N GLU A 162 9.72 -13.03 -0.15
CA GLU A 162 9.29 -13.12 1.25
C GLU A 162 8.08 -12.22 1.50
N ASN A 163 7.18 -12.66 2.37
CA ASN A 163 6.07 -11.83 2.82
C ASN A 163 6.60 -10.61 3.59
N ILE A 164 6.08 -9.43 3.28
CA ILE A 164 6.38 -8.17 3.96
C ILE A 164 5.07 -7.50 4.33
N VAL A 165 4.95 -7.05 5.57
CA VAL A 165 3.70 -6.51 6.11
C VAL A 165 3.97 -5.18 6.81
N VAL A 166 3.25 -4.13 6.42
CA VAL A 166 3.11 -2.94 7.26
C VAL A 166 2.19 -3.33 8.42
N ARG A 167 2.72 -3.35 9.64
CA ARG A 167 2.01 -3.90 10.81
C ARG A 167 1.19 -2.86 11.53
N ARG A 168 1.78 -1.69 11.75
CA ARG A 168 1.17 -0.52 12.39
C ARG A 168 2.03 0.70 12.15
N PHE A 169 1.42 1.86 12.25
CA PHE A 169 2.13 3.13 12.33
C PHE A 169 1.41 4.06 13.29
N VAL A 170 2.12 5.07 13.76
CA VAL A 170 1.54 6.26 14.36
C VAL A 170 2.18 7.47 13.69
N ARG A 171 1.34 8.49 13.45
CA ARG A 171 1.75 9.77 12.91
C ARG A 171 1.37 10.84 13.91
N TYR A 172 2.30 11.73 14.19
CA TYR A 172 2.09 12.93 14.97
C TYR A 172 2.28 14.15 14.10
N ARG A 173 1.42 15.14 14.24
CA ARG A 173 1.62 16.48 13.70
C ARG A 173 1.56 17.51 14.82
N LEU A 174 2.50 18.45 14.82
CA LEU A 174 2.51 19.56 15.76
C LEU A 174 1.21 20.38 15.62
N GLY A 175 0.49 20.54 16.74
CA GLY A 175 -0.77 21.28 16.79
C GLY A 175 -1.98 20.52 16.27
N GLU A 176 -1.89 19.20 16.10
CA GLU A 176 -3.05 18.34 15.83
C GLU A 176 -3.91 18.22 17.11
N GLU A 177 -5.23 18.27 16.95
CA GLU A 177 -6.17 18.06 18.05
C GLU A 177 -6.12 16.59 18.50
N LEU A 178 -6.15 16.36 19.83
CA LEU A 178 -6.08 15.03 20.47
C LEU A 178 -7.46 14.39 20.60
#